data_AF-A0A1Y1MNX6-F1
#
_entry.id   AF-A0A1Y1MNX6-F1
#
_cell.length_a   1.000
_cell.length_b   1.000
_cell.length_c   1.000
_cell.angle_alpha   90.00
_cell.angle_beta   90.00
_cell.angle_gamma   90.00
#
_symmetry.space_group_name_H-M   'P 1'
#
loop_
_entity.id
_entity.type
_entity.pdbx_description
1 polymer ?
#
loop_
_entity_poly.entity_id
_entity_poly.type
_entity_poly.pdbx_seq_one_letter_code
_entity_poly.pdbx_strand_id
1 'polypeptide(L)'
;VPDVAQILVFCKNKILHAYEVVKQLVEKNNTMRRDMPKLFIPLLKSQLLKMQVVFMPALSTITWTSMRIPDFCKNVTETLEIVQMFLKEVTDIKEARIDEVFAQIAKTFLTFLPPEPI
;
A
#
# COMPACT_ATOMS: atom_id res chain seq x y z
N VAL A 1 21.87 -32.56 -23.63
CA VAL A 1 20.78 -31.61 -23.26
C VAL A 1 20.98 -30.35 -24.07
N PRO A 2 19.97 -29.82 -24.78
CA PRO A 2 20.11 -28.59 -25.58
C PRO A 2 20.59 -27.41 -24.72
N ASP A 3 21.45 -26.55 -25.26
CA ASP A 3 22.06 -25.43 -24.51
C ASP A 3 21.00 -24.50 -23.90
N VAL A 4 19.90 -24.27 -24.62
CA VAL A 4 18.74 -23.51 -24.13
C VAL A 4 18.13 -24.12 -22.87
N ALA A 5 18.03 -25.45 -22.81
CA ALA A 5 17.49 -26.13 -21.64
C ALA A 5 18.44 -26.05 -20.44
N GLN A 6 19.76 -26.04 -20.67
CA GLN A 6 20.73 -25.86 -19.60
C GLN A 6 20.67 -24.46 -18.98
N ILE A 7 20.56 -23.41 -19.82
CA ILE A 7 20.38 -22.03 -19.38
C ILE A 7 19.07 -21.87 -18.59
N LEU A 8 17.99 -22.50 -19.05
CA LEU A 8 16.70 -22.45 -18.36
C LEU A 8 16.77 -23.09 -16.96
N VAL A 9 17.40 -24.26 -16.85
CA VAL A 9 17.59 -24.96 -15.57
C VAL A 9 18.46 -24.13 -14.62
N PHE A 10 19.51 -23.49 -15.13
CA PHE A 10 20.36 -22.58 -14.36
C PHE A 10 19.58 -21.37 -13.81
N CYS A 11 18.70 -20.79 -14.61
CA CYS A 11 17.89 -19.63 -14.22
C CYS A 11 16.66 -20.00 -13.36
N LYS A 12 16.26 -21.28 -13.31
CA LYS A 12 15.03 -21.75 -12.65
C LYS A 12 14.83 -21.16 -11.25
N ASN A 13 15.83 -21.29 -10.37
CA ASN A 13 15.70 -20.84 -8.98
C ASN A 13 15.54 -19.32 -8.89
N LYS A 14 16.26 -18.56 -9.74
CA LYS A 14 16.16 -17.10 -9.80
C LYS A 14 14.77 -16.67 -10.27
N ILE A 15 14.24 -17.33 -11.29
CA ILE A 15 12.90 -17.05 -11.84
C ILE A 15 11.81 -17.37 -10.81
N LEU A 16 11.91 -18.52 -10.14
CA LEU A 16 10.94 -18.91 -9.11
C LEU A 16 10.96 -17.95 -7.91
N HIS A 17 12.15 -17.53 -7.47
CA HIS A 17 12.27 -16.55 -6.41
C HIS A 17 11.68 -15.19 -6.81
N ALA A 18 12.02 -14.70 -8.01
CA ALA A 18 11.43 -13.49 -8.58
C ALA A 18 9.90 -13.55 -8.63
N TYR A 19 9.36 -14.68 -9.09
CA TYR A 19 7.92 -14.91 -9.15
C TYR A 19 7.26 -14.79 -7.78
N GLU A 20 7.81 -15.44 -6.75
CA GLU A 20 7.25 -15.39 -5.40
C GLU A 20 7.27 -13.97 -4.83
N VAL A 21 8.37 -13.23 -5.01
CA VAL A 21 8.48 -11.84 -4.56
C VAL A 21 7.47 -10.94 -5.27
N VAL A 22 7.37 -11.03 -6.60
CA VAL A 22 6.41 -10.21 -7.37
C VAL A 22 4.97 -10.55 -6.98
N LYS A 23 4.66 -11.83 -6.76
CA LYS A 23 3.34 -12.26 -6.29
C LYS A 23 3.00 -11.62 -4.94
N GLN A 24 3.93 -11.61 -3.99
CA GLN A 24 3.74 -10.95 -2.69
C GLN A 24 3.54 -9.44 -2.84
N LEU A 25 4.28 -8.77 -3.73
CA LEU A 25 4.11 -7.34 -4.00
C LEU A 25 2.75 -6.99 -4.60
N VAL A 26 2.25 -7.83 -5.52
CA VAL A 26 0.91 -7.67 -6.10
C VAL A 26 -0.17 -7.84 -5.05
N GLU A 27 -0.04 -8.87 -4.19
CA GLU A 27 -1.00 -9.09 -3.11
C GLU A 27 -0.99 -7.93 -2.10
N LYS A 28 0.20 -7.43 -1.72
CA LYS A 28 0.33 -6.24 -0.87
C LYS A 28 -0.36 -5.03 -1.49
N ASN A 29 -0.17 -4.77 -2.78
CA ASN A 29 -0.86 -3.68 -3.49
C ASN A 29 -2.40 -3.86 -3.47
N ASN A 30 -2.90 -5.09 -3.64
CA ASN A 30 -4.34 -5.36 -3.62
C ASN A 30 -4.96 -5.12 -2.25
N THR A 31 -4.29 -5.59 -1.18
CA THR A 31 -4.72 -5.37 0.20
C THR A 31 -4.72 -3.88 0.53
N MET A 32 -3.65 -3.15 0.20
CA MET A 32 -3.61 -1.70 0.41
C MET A 32 -4.76 -0.96 -0.28
N ARG A 33 -5.11 -1.33 -1.52
CA ARG A 33 -6.24 -0.73 -2.24
C ARG A 33 -7.59 -1.05 -1.60
N ARG A 34 -7.72 -2.20 -0.94
CA ARG A 34 -8.94 -2.61 -0.24
C ARG A 34 -9.11 -1.84 1.08
N ASP A 35 -8.01 -1.60 1.77
CA ASP A 35 -7.99 -0.93 3.07
C ASP A 35 -8.15 0.59 2.96
N MET A 36 -7.99 1.15 1.75
CA MET A 36 -8.14 2.59 1.50
C MET A 36 -9.57 3.08 1.80
N PRO A 37 -9.74 4.07 2.71
CA PRO A 37 -11.04 4.65 2.96
C PRO A 37 -11.57 5.37 1.73
N LYS A 38 -12.81 5.04 1.32
CA LYS A 38 -13.45 5.62 0.12
C LYS A 38 -13.54 7.15 0.17
N LEU A 39 -13.65 7.71 1.37
CA LEU A 39 -13.71 9.16 1.62
C LEU A 39 -12.45 9.89 1.10
N PHE A 40 -11.29 9.24 1.15
CA PHE A 40 -10.01 9.85 0.78
C PHE A 40 -9.56 9.52 -0.65
N ILE A 41 -10.40 8.90 -1.48
CA ILE A 41 -10.06 8.57 -2.88
C ILE A 41 -9.49 9.78 -3.65
N PRO A 42 -10.08 11.00 -3.58
CA PRO A 42 -9.53 12.16 -4.28
C PRO A 42 -8.09 12.50 -3.86
N LEU A 43 -7.79 12.40 -2.56
CA LEU A 43 -6.44 12.62 -2.00
C LEU A 43 -5.48 11.50 -2.41
N LEU A 44 -5.94 10.25 -2.32
CA LEU A 44 -5.17 9.05 -2.62
C LEU A 44 -4.89 8.86 -4.11
N LYS A 45 -5.62 9.55 -5.01
CA LYS A 45 -5.44 9.45 -6.46
C LYS A 45 -3.98 9.65 -6.88
N SER A 46 -3.28 10.62 -6.28
CA SER A 46 -1.86 10.88 -6.57
C SER A 46 -0.97 9.70 -6.15
N GLN A 47 -1.25 9.09 -5.00
CA GLN A 47 -0.50 7.93 -4.51
C GLN A 47 -0.80 6.66 -5.33
N LEU A 48 -2.05 6.48 -5.74
CA LEU A 48 -2.47 5.38 -6.62
C LEU A 48 -1.77 5.45 -7.99
N LEU A 49 -1.57 6.65 -8.53
CA LEU A 49 -0.80 6.86 -9.75
C LEU A 49 0.67 6.49 -9.55
N LYS A 50 1.29 6.89 -8.43
CA LYS A 50 2.68 6.48 -8.11
C LYS A 50 2.82 4.96 -8.05
N MET A 51 1.87 4.27 -7.39
CA MET A 51 1.84 2.81 -7.37
C MET A 51 1.72 2.24 -8.79
N GLN A 52 0.82 2.75 -9.64
CA GLN A 52 0.69 2.26 -11.01
C GLN A 52 1.98 2.44 -11.83
N VAL A 53 2.61 3.61 -11.72
CA VAL A 53 3.85 3.91 -12.45
C VAL A 53 4.98 2.97 -12.03
N VAL A 54 5.11 2.64 -10.74
CA VAL A 54 6.17 1.73 -10.27
C VAL A 54 5.98 0.29 -10.77
N PHE A 55 4.74 -0.14 -11.00
CA PHE A 55 4.44 -1.47 -11.56
C PHE A 55 4.53 -1.52 -13.10
N MET A 56 4.46 -0.39 -13.80
CA MET A 56 4.48 -0.33 -15.27
C MET A 56 5.66 -1.09 -15.93
N PRO A 57 6.89 -1.06 -15.39
CA PRO A 57 8.01 -1.80 -15.95
C PRO A 57 7.80 -3.32 -15.99
N ALA A 58 7.04 -3.90 -15.05
CA ALA A 58 6.73 -5.34 -15.06
C ALA A 58 5.83 -5.78 -16.22
N LEU A 59 5.09 -4.83 -16.82
CA LEU A 59 4.18 -5.10 -17.93
C LEU A 59 4.79 -4.77 -19.30
N SER A 60 5.93 -4.09 -19.33
CA SER A 60 6.49 -3.52 -20.56
C SER A 60 7.95 -3.91 -20.80
N THR A 61 8.83 -3.68 -19.83
CA THR A 61 10.29 -3.69 -20.07
C THR A 61 11.01 -4.83 -19.35
N ILE A 62 10.43 -5.38 -18.28
CA ILE A 62 11.07 -6.42 -17.47
C ILE A 62 10.65 -7.80 -17.97
N THR A 63 11.64 -8.59 -18.39
CA THR A 63 11.46 -10.01 -18.71
C THR A 63 11.91 -10.89 -17.53
N TRP A 64 11.38 -12.11 -17.42
CA TRP A 64 11.70 -13.06 -16.35
C TRP A 64 13.19 -13.50 -16.32
N THR A 65 13.92 -13.29 -17.41
CA THR A 65 15.36 -13.54 -17.50
C THR A 65 16.20 -12.27 -17.27
N SER A 66 15.57 -11.12 -17.00
CA SER A 66 16.25 -9.85 -16.82
C SER A 66 17.01 -9.80 -15.50
N MET A 67 18.24 -9.29 -15.53
CA MET A 67 19.01 -9.01 -14.31
C MET A 67 18.43 -7.85 -13.48
N ARG A 68 17.45 -7.11 -14.02
CA ARG A 68 16.86 -5.92 -13.35
C ARG A 68 15.68 -6.23 -12.43
N ILE A 69 15.26 -7.49 -12.31
CA ILE A 69 14.14 -7.88 -11.45
C ILE A 69 14.37 -7.51 -9.98
N PRO A 70 15.56 -7.74 -9.36
CA PRO A 70 15.76 -7.41 -7.96
C PRO A 70 15.62 -5.91 -7.67
N ASP A 71 16.22 -5.06 -8.51
CA ASP A 71 16.15 -3.61 -8.37
C ASP A 71 14.71 -3.11 -8.55
N PHE A 72 13.97 -3.69 -9.49
CA PHE A 72 12.55 -3.43 -9.66
C PHE A 72 11.75 -3.80 -8.42
N CYS A 73 11.92 -5.02 -7.89
CA CYS A 73 11.21 -5.48 -6.70
C CYS A 73 11.50 -4.55 -5.51
N LYS A 74 12.75 -4.11 -5.35
CA LYS A 74 13.15 -3.15 -4.31
C LYS A 74 12.42 -1.82 -4.47
N ASN A 75 12.44 -1.23 -5.67
CA ASN A 75 11.77 0.05 -5.95
C ASN A 75 10.24 -0.02 -5.72
N VAL A 76 9.60 -1.12 -6.12
CA VAL A 76 8.18 -1.36 -5.84
C VAL A 76 7.93 -1.47 -4.34
N THR A 77 8.77 -2.19 -3.61
CA THR A 77 8.66 -2.36 -2.15
C THR A 77 8.71 -1.02 -1.43
N GLU A 78 9.72 -0.20 -1.71
CA GLU A 78 9.91 1.13 -1.12
C GLU A 78 8.71 2.04 -1.42
N THR A 79 8.23 2.04 -2.67
CA THR A 79 7.07 2.84 -3.06
C THR A 79 5.80 2.40 -2.32
N LEU A 80 5.58 1.09 -2.18
CA LEU A 80 4.43 0.55 -1.43
C LEU A 80 4.51 0.92 0.05
N GLU A 81 5.68 0.89 0.67
CA GLU A 81 5.88 1.28 2.06
C GLU A 81 5.59 2.76 2.28
N ILE A 82 6.07 3.64 1.40
CA ILE A 82 5.78 5.08 1.46
C ILE A 82 4.27 5.34 1.38
N VAL A 83 3.59 4.69 0.43
CA VAL A 83 2.13 4.85 0.29
C VAL A 83 1.38 4.28 1.50
N GLN A 84 1.88 3.19 2.09
CA GLN A 84 1.29 2.60 3.28
C GLN A 84 1.41 3.52 4.50
N MET A 85 2.58 4.14 4.70
CA MET A 85 2.78 5.13 5.76
C MET A 85 1.86 6.33 5.58
N PHE A 86 1.76 6.86 4.35
CA PHE A 86 0.83 7.96 4.05
C PHE A 86 -0.62 7.59 4.37
N LEU A 87 -1.06 6.39 3.98
CA LEU A 87 -2.42 5.94 4.26
C LEU A 87 -2.68 5.86 5.77
N LYS A 88 -1.71 5.33 6.52
CA LYS A 88 -1.80 5.25 7.98
C LYS A 88 -1.94 6.64 8.60
N GLU A 89 -1.11 7.60 8.20
CA GLU A 89 -1.17 8.97 8.73
C GLU A 89 -2.53 9.63 8.47
N VAL A 90 -3.08 9.47 7.26
CA VAL A 90 -4.40 10.01 6.91
C VAL A 90 -5.50 9.38 7.76
N THR A 91 -5.45 8.07 7.97
CA THR A 91 -6.41 7.35 8.82
C THR A 91 -6.27 7.77 10.27
N ASP A 92 -5.06 7.84 10.81
CA ASP A 92 -4.79 8.24 12.20
C ASP A 92 -5.29 9.67 12.47
N ILE A 93 -5.10 10.61 11.53
CA ILE A 93 -5.63 11.98 11.64
C ILE A 93 -7.16 11.96 11.70
N LYS A 94 -7.81 11.17 10.84
CA LYS A 94 -9.27 11.05 10.84
C LYS A 94 -9.78 10.49 12.17
N GLU A 95 -9.23 9.37 12.62
CA GLU A 95 -9.73 8.67 13.79
C GLU A 95 -9.45 9.44 15.09
N ALA A 96 -8.20 9.82 15.32
CA ALA A 96 -7.79 10.42 16.60
C ALA A 96 -8.17 11.90 16.70
N ARG A 97 -8.10 12.67 15.61
CA ARG A 97 -8.30 14.14 15.69
C ARG A 97 -9.70 14.58 15.30
N ILE A 98 -10.41 13.80 14.49
CA ILE A 98 -11.76 14.13 14.06
C ILE A 98 -12.74 13.28 14.84
N ASP A 99 -12.77 11.97 14.63
CA ASP A 99 -13.85 11.13 15.16
C ASP A 99 -13.88 11.13 16.70
N GLU A 100 -12.72 11.06 17.37
CA GLU A 100 -12.65 11.14 18.83
C GLU A 100 -13.14 12.48 19.38
N VAL A 101 -12.73 13.60 18.77
CA VAL A 101 -13.15 14.95 19.18
C VAL A 101 -14.65 15.13 19.00
N PHE A 102 -15.20 14.68 17.87
CA PHE A 102 -16.64 14.71 17.63
C PHE A 102 -17.41 13.86 18.66
N ALA A 103 -16.87 12.71 19.05
CA ALA A 103 -17.46 11.88 20.10
C ALA A 103 -17.44 12.57 21.48
N GLN A 104 -16.39 13.34 21.79
CA GLN A 104 -16.33 14.13 23.02
C GLN A 104 -17.35 15.28 23.01
N ILE A 105 -17.46 16.00 21.90
CA ILE A 105 -18.46 17.07 21.73
C ILE A 105 -19.86 16.51 21.92
N ALA A 106 -20.17 15.36 21.32
CA ALA A 106 -21.47 14.70 21.46
C ALA A 106 -21.81 14.30 22.91
N LYS A 107 -20.80 14.03 23.75
CA LYS A 107 -20.96 13.68 25.18
C LYS A 107 -21.01 14.89 26.11
N THR A 108 -20.75 16.10 25.59
CA THR A 108 -20.66 17.30 26.42
C THR A 108 -22.05 17.80 26.79
N PHE A 109 -22.34 17.91 28.09
CA PHE A 109 -23.59 18.48 28.57
C PHE A 109 -23.57 20.02 28.42
N LEU A 110 -24.51 20.55 27.65
CA LEU A 110 -24.61 22.00 27.39
C LEU A 110 -25.26 22.76 28.55
N THR A 111 -26.03 22.07 29.38
CA THR A 111 -26.74 22.67 30.52
C THR A 111 -26.52 21.81 31.76
N PHE A 112 -26.08 22.45 32.83
CA PHE A 112 -25.98 21.84 34.16
C PHE A 112 -27.14 22.35 35.01
N LEU A 113 -27.98 21.45 35.51
CA LEU A 113 -29.00 21.80 36.49
C LEU A 113 -28.36 21.70 37.89
N PRO A 114 -28.21 22.82 38.62
CA PRO A 114 -27.68 22.77 39.97
C PRO A 114 -28.62 21.98 40.90
N PRO A 115 -28.06 21.23 41.87
CA PRO A 115 -28.83 20.35 42.76
C PRO A 115 -29.70 21.08 43.78
N GLU A 116 -29.46 22.37 44.02
CA GLU A 116 -30.23 23.19 44.96
C GLU A 116 -30.95 24.34 44.22
N PRO A 117 -32.25 24.56 44.50
CA PRO A 117 -32.97 25.71 43.99
C PRO A 117 -32.49 27.00 44.68
N ILE A 118 -32.30 28.05 43.87
CA ILE A 118 -31.97 29.43 44.30
C ILE A 118 -33.16 30.09 45.01
#